data_AF-A0A937UGM3-F1
#
_entry.id   AF-A0A937UGM3-F1
#
_cell.length_a   1.000
_cell.length_b   1.000
_cell.length_c   1.000
_cell.angle_alpha   90.00
_cell.angle_beta   90.00
_cell.angle_gamma   90.00
#
_symmetry.space_group_name_H-M   'P 1'
#
loop_
_entity.id
_entity.type
_entity.pdbx_description
1 polymer ?
#
loop_
_entity_poly.entity_id
_entity_poly.type
_entity_poly.pdbx_seq_one_letter_code
_entity_poly.pdbx_strand_id
1 'polypeptide(L)'
;MKTRIEQFVRENNLNYCLECGKCSAVCPMLDFYGEYVYERSPRGVVERLSLTPDEIENEEGLWYCLACQECSFLCPSGVNFEGFMTELRDLLLQHGHKKYAVFCQVCGGYLMPKKAFENFQKILEGGKTGELLSVCPQCKKNHHVEILHRLARWPKAKQ
;
A
#
# COMPACT_ATOMS: atom_id res chain seq x y z
N MET A 1 -2.51 -19.33 6.12
CA MET A 1 -2.52 -18.28 5.07
C MET A 1 -3.77 -18.36 4.20
N LYS A 2 -4.00 -19.47 3.46
CA LYS A 2 -5.16 -19.68 2.59
C LYS A 2 -6.53 -19.29 3.16
N THR A 3 -6.90 -19.80 4.34
CA THR A 3 -8.21 -19.48 4.98
C THR A 3 -8.40 -17.98 5.22
N ARG A 4 -7.31 -17.24 5.48
CA ARG A 4 -7.37 -15.79 5.68
C ARG A 4 -7.58 -15.05 4.36
N ILE A 5 -6.97 -15.50 3.28
CA ILE A 5 -7.17 -14.95 1.92
C ILE A 5 -8.63 -15.15 1.50
N GLU A 6 -9.19 -16.35 1.68
CA GLU A 6 -10.60 -16.62 1.39
C GLU A 6 -11.56 -15.75 2.22
N GLN A 7 -11.17 -15.41 3.45
CA GLN A 7 -11.91 -14.46 4.27
C GLN A 7 -11.85 -13.05 3.68
N PHE A 8 -10.66 -12.55 3.32
CA PHE A 8 -10.51 -11.24 2.68
C PHE A 8 -11.29 -11.14 1.36
N VAL A 9 -11.35 -12.23 0.58
CA VAL A 9 -12.16 -12.31 -0.65
C VAL A 9 -13.64 -12.00 -0.35
N ARG A 10 -14.18 -12.55 0.74
CA ARG A 10 -15.57 -12.30 1.17
C ARG A 10 -15.76 -10.91 1.75
N GLU A 11 -14.89 -10.48 2.66
CA GLU A 11 -14.97 -9.19 3.35
C GLU A 11 -14.85 -8.00 2.38
N ASN A 12 -14.11 -8.17 1.30
CA ASN A 12 -13.92 -7.15 0.26
C ASN A 12 -14.81 -7.33 -0.97
N ASN A 13 -15.84 -8.18 -0.90
CA ASN A 13 -16.85 -8.30 -1.95
C ASN A 13 -16.30 -8.74 -3.32
N LEU A 14 -15.15 -9.42 -3.37
CA LEU A 14 -14.48 -9.74 -4.65
C LEU A 14 -15.33 -10.64 -5.56
N ASN A 15 -16.17 -11.49 -4.97
CA ASN A 15 -17.10 -12.37 -5.70
C ASN A 15 -18.22 -11.61 -6.44
N TYR A 16 -18.38 -10.30 -6.18
CA TYR A 16 -19.34 -9.44 -6.90
C TYR A 16 -18.71 -8.73 -8.10
N CYS A 17 -17.44 -9.00 -8.42
CA CYS A 17 -16.80 -8.42 -9.60
C CYS A 17 -17.55 -8.83 -10.89
N LEU A 18 -17.98 -7.83 -11.66
CA LEU A 18 -18.66 -8.04 -12.95
C LEU A 18 -17.70 -8.03 -14.14
N GLU A 19 -16.38 -8.05 -13.89
CA GLU A 19 -15.36 -8.06 -14.93
C GLU A 19 -15.43 -6.86 -15.91
N CYS A 20 -16.04 -5.75 -15.48
CA CYS A 20 -16.33 -4.59 -16.34
C CYS A 20 -15.13 -3.69 -16.70
N GLY A 21 -13.97 -3.86 -16.04
CA GLY A 21 -12.74 -3.13 -16.37
C GLY A 21 -12.64 -1.67 -15.91
N LYS A 22 -13.66 -1.12 -15.24
CA LYS A 22 -13.61 0.27 -14.74
C LYS A 22 -12.44 0.53 -13.79
N CYS A 23 -12.13 -0.42 -12.91
CA CYS A 23 -11.00 -0.32 -11.98
C CYS A 23 -9.65 -0.18 -12.69
N SER A 24 -9.47 -0.85 -13.83
CA SER A 24 -8.27 -0.74 -14.66
C SER A 24 -8.17 0.63 -15.33
N ALA A 25 -9.29 1.15 -15.83
CA ALA A 25 -9.33 2.44 -16.54
C ALA A 25 -8.97 3.64 -15.65
N VAL A 26 -9.25 3.55 -14.34
CA VAL A 26 -8.97 4.64 -13.38
C VAL A 26 -7.68 4.42 -12.59
N CYS A 27 -6.99 3.31 -12.81
CA CYS A 27 -5.80 3.00 -12.03
C CYS A 27 -4.63 3.91 -12.46
N PRO A 28 -4.03 4.69 -11.55
CA PRO A 28 -2.96 5.62 -11.90
C PRO A 28 -1.61 4.93 -12.17
N MET A 29 -1.57 3.59 -12.22
CA MET A 29 -0.32 2.85 -12.41
C MET A 29 0.37 3.16 -13.73
N LEU A 30 -0.39 3.40 -14.81
CA LEU A 30 0.20 3.75 -16.10
C LEU A 30 0.96 5.08 -16.00
N ASP A 31 0.30 6.11 -15.45
CA ASP A 31 0.89 7.43 -15.29
C ASP A 31 2.04 7.42 -14.28
N PHE A 32 1.92 6.60 -13.23
CA PHE A 32 2.90 6.53 -12.17
C PHE A 32 4.13 5.70 -12.56
N TYR A 33 3.97 4.48 -13.05
CA TYR A 33 5.08 3.57 -13.38
C TYR A 33 5.51 3.60 -14.85
N GLY A 34 4.77 4.30 -15.71
CA GLY A 34 5.03 4.36 -17.16
C GLY A 34 4.58 3.12 -17.94
N GLU A 35 4.03 2.10 -17.26
CA GLU A 35 3.51 0.89 -17.88
C GLU A 35 2.28 0.38 -17.14
N TYR A 36 1.33 -0.18 -17.91
CA TYR A 36 0.22 -0.95 -17.37
C TYR A 36 0.40 -2.42 -17.73
N VAL A 37 0.49 -3.26 -16.72
CA VAL A 37 0.61 -4.72 -16.85
C VAL A 37 -0.57 -5.33 -16.09
N TYR A 38 -1.37 -6.15 -16.78
CA TYR A 38 -2.62 -6.69 -16.22
C TYR A 38 -2.39 -7.45 -14.92
N GLU A 39 -1.33 -8.25 -14.89
CA GLU A 39 -0.90 -9.07 -13.76
C GLU A 39 -0.54 -8.24 -12.52
N ARG A 40 -0.20 -6.95 -12.72
CA ARG A 40 0.10 -5.99 -11.65
C ARG A 40 -1.11 -5.14 -11.24
N SER A 41 -2.23 -5.27 -11.96
CA SER A 41 -3.44 -4.54 -11.67
C SER A 41 -4.21 -5.14 -10.49
N PRO A 42 -4.96 -4.33 -9.73
CA PRO A 42 -5.78 -4.84 -8.64
C PRO A 42 -6.71 -5.97 -9.09
N ARG A 43 -7.26 -5.87 -10.30
CA ARG A 43 -8.09 -6.93 -10.89
C ARG A 43 -7.29 -8.20 -11.18
N GLY A 44 -6.16 -8.09 -11.87
CA GLY A 44 -5.32 -9.24 -12.20
C GLY A 44 -4.77 -9.96 -10.95
N VAL A 45 -4.43 -9.20 -9.90
CA VAL A 45 -4.02 -9.76 -8.61
C VAL A 45 -5.18 -10.49 -7.93
N VAL A 46 -6.38 -9.89 -7.91
CA VAL A 46 -7.59 -10.55 -7.37
C VAL A 46 -7.93 -11.83 -8.13
N GLU A 47 -7.90 -11.80 -9.46
CA GLU A 47 -8.17 -12.97 -10.30
C GLU A 47 -7.14 -14.08 -10.02
N ARG A 48 -5.84 -13.75 -10.04
CA ARG A 48 -4.79 -14.75 -9.81
C ARG A 48 -4.92 -15.39 -8.44
N LEU A 49 -5.08 -14.59 -7.39
CA LEU A 49 -5.16 -15.11 -6.02
C LEU A 49 -6.45 -15.88 -5.74
N SER A 50 -7.50 -15.65 -6.52
CA SER A 50 -8.71 -16.48 -6.47
C SER A 50 -8.48 -17.88 -7.06
N LEU A 51 -7.54 -18.01 -8.01
CA LEU A 51 -7.21 -19.28 -8.67
C LEU A 51 -6.06 -20.02 -7.99
N THR A 52 -5.00 -19.31 -7.58
CA THR A 52 -3.76 -19.87 -7.01
C THR A 52 -3.39 -19.19 -5.68
N PRO A 53 -4.20 -19.33 -4.62
CA PRO A 53 -3.96 -18.66 -3.33
C PRO A 53 -2.66 -19.08 -2.63
N ASP A 54 -2.08 -20.22 -3.02
CA ASP A 54 -0.88 -20.79 -2.41
C ASP A 54 0.43 -20.14 -2.94
N GLU A 55 0.38 -19.36 -4.04
CA GLU A 55 1.56 -18.73 -4.66
C GLU A 55 1.73 -17.23 -4.30
N ILE A 56 0.98 -16.77 -3.31
CA ILE A 56 0.90 -15.36 -2.90
C ILE A 56 2.25 -14.70 -2.59
N GLU A 57 3.21 -15.46 -2.07
CA GLU A 57 4.53 -14.94 -1.68
C GLU A 57 5.33 -14.42 -2.89
N ASN A 58 5.01 -14.91 -4.09
CA ASN A 58 5.62 -14.52 -5.35
C ASN A 58 4.81 -13.46 -6.11
N GLU A 59 3.67 -13.02 -5.56
CA GLU A 59 2.80 -12.03 -6.20
C GLU A 59 3.39 -10.61 -6.07
N GLU A 60 4.29 -10.26 -6.98
CA GLU A 60 4.86 -8.92 -7.05
C GLU A 60 3.81 -7.86 -7.42
N GLY A 61 2.77 -8.23 -8.18
CA GLY A 61 1.70 -7.34 -8.61
C GLY A 61 1.00 -6.65 -7.44
N LEU A 62 0.87 -7.35 -6.31
CA LEU A 62 0.37 -6.79 -5.06
C LEU A 62 1.11 -5.50 -4.65
N TRP A 63 2.41 -5.43 -4.92
CA TRP A 63 3.30 -4.35 -4.50
C TRP A 63 3.37 -3.19 -5.51
N TYR A 64 2.62 -3.24 -6.62
CA TYR A 64 2.47 -2.09 -7.52
C TYR A 64 1.30 -1.19 -7.12
N CYS A 65 0.27 -1.73 -6.47
CA CYS A 65 -0.88 -0.92 -6.06
C CYS A 65 -0.47 0.23 -5.10
N LEU A 66 -0.97 1.44 -5.33
CA LEU A 66 -0.65 2.61 -4.50
C LEU A 66 -1.58 2.79 -3.29
N ALA A 67 -2.55 1.88 -3.11
CA ALA A 67 -3.62 2.01 -2.12
C ALA A 67 -4.36 3.36 -2.21
N CYS A 68 -4.59 3.86 -3.44
CA CYS A 68 -5.24 5.16 -3.69
C CYS A 68 -6.77 5.10 -3.66
N GLN A 69 -7.38 3.92 -3.50
CA GLN A 69 -8.82 3.70 -3.38
C GLN A 69 -9.69 3.99 -4.62
N GLU A 70 -9.17 4.60 -5.69
CA GLU A 70 -9.94 4.92 -6.91
C GLU A 70 -10.72 3.73 -7.49
N CYS A 71 -10.08 2.57 -7.55
CA CYS A 71 -10.70 1.34 -8.07
C CYS A 71 -11.84 0.83 -7.20
N SER A 72 -11.73 0.96 -5.87
CA SER A 72 -12.79 0.60 -4.92
C SER A 72 -13.95 1.60 -5.00
N PHE A 73 -13.63 2.90 -5.05
CA PHE A 73 -14.63 3.97 -5.07
C PHE A 73 -15.53 3.91 -6.31
N LEU A 74 -14.95 3.64 -7.49
CA LEU A 74 -15.71 3.60 -8.75
C LEU A 74 -16.33 2.24 -9.07
N CYS A 75 -16.14 1.22 -8.23
CA CYS A 75 -16.68 -0.10 -8.51
C CYS A 75 -18.22 -0.09 -8.39
N PRO A 76 -18.98 -0.37 -9.48
CA PRO A 76 -20.45 -0.36 -9.43
C PRO A 76 -21.03 -1.49 -8.56
N SER A 77 -20.26 -2.55 -8.34
CA SER A 77 -20.65 -3.71 -7.53
C SER A 77 -20.18 -3.61 -6.08
N GLY A 78 -19.51 -2.53 -5.69
CA GLY A 78 -18.99 -2.35 -4.32
C GLY A 78 -17.83 -3.28 -3.96
N VAL A 79 -17.02 -3.69 -4.94
CA VAL A 79 -15.78 -4.44 -4.67
C VAL A 79 -14.74 -3.52 -4.03
N ASN A 80 -14.18 -3.92 -2.89
CA ASN A 80 -13.12 -3.17 -2.21
C ASN A 80 -11.73 -3.70 -2.58
N PHE A 81 -11.24 -3.32 -3.77
CA PHE A 81 -9.90 -3.70 -4.23
C PHE A 81 -8.80 -3.19 -3.31
N GLU A 82 -8.86 -1.93 -2.88
CA GLU A 82 -7.84 -1.32 -2.02
C GLU A 82 -7.72 -2.05 -0.68
N GLY A 83 -8.83 -2.31 0.01
CA GLY A 83 -8.83 -3.03 1.28
C GLY A 83 -8.24 -4.44 1.16
N PHE A 84 -8.64 -5.19 0.13
CA PHE A 84 -8.06 -6.50 -0.13
C PHE A 84 -6.54 -6.42 -0.30
N MET A 85 -6.04 -5.44 -1.06
CA MET A 85 -4.60 -5.29 -1.33
C MET A 85 -3.82 -4.90 -0.08
N THR A 86 -4.36 -4.03 0.78
CA THR A 86 -3.68 -3.61 2.02
C THR A 86 -3.70 -4.70 3.09
N GLU A 87 -4.84 -5.36 3.30
CA GLU A 87 -4.96 -6.51 4.22
C GLU A 87 -4.01 -7.65 3.84
N LEU A 88 -3.85 -7.89 2.53
CA LEU A 88 -2.96 -8.92 2.03
C LEU A 88 -1.49 -8.59 2.26
N ARG A 89 -1.10 -7.32 2.07
CA ARG A 89 0.26 -6.87 2.42
C ARG A 89 0.53 -7.01 3.90
N ASP A 90 -0.43 -6.64 4.75
CA ASP A 90 -0.28 -6.77 6.19
C ASP A 90 -0.11 -8.24 6.60
N LEU A 91 -0.89 -9.14 6.01
CA LEU A 91 -0.75 -10.57 6.21
C LEU A 91 0.65 -11.08 5.79
N LEU A 92 1.14 -10.68 4.61
CA LEU A 92 2.46 -11.06 4.11
C LEU A 92 3.59 -10.51 5.01
N LEU A 93 3.47 -9.28 5.47
CA LEU A 93 4.44 -8.64 6.37
C LEU A 93 4.49 -9.36 7.73
N GLN A 94 3.34 -9.78 8.26
CA GLN A 94 3.26 -10.58 9.50
C GLN A 94 3.97 -11.94 9.37
N HIS A 95 4.00 -12.51 8.16
CA HIS A 95 4.69 -13.78 7.87
C HIS A 95 6.15 -13.57 7.42
N GLY A 96 6.67 -12.34 7.45
CA GLY A 96 8.07 -12.03 7.16
C GLY A 96 8.39 -11.77 5.69
N HIS A 97 7.41 -11.71 4.79
CA HIS A 97 7.61 -11.40 3.38
C HIS A 97 7.84 -9.89 3.18
N LYS A 98 9.10 -9.47 3.37
CA LYS A 98 9.51 -8.04 3.36
C LYS A 98 10.21 -7.59 2.07
N LYS A 99 10.40 -8.50 1.11
CA LYS A 99 11.21 -8.28 -0.12
C LYS A 99 10.83 -7.00 -0.89
N TYR A 100 9.55 -6.69 -0.93
CA TYR A 100 8.98 -5.58 -1.71
C TYR A 100 8.49 -4.42 -0.85
N ALA A 101 8.83 -4.41 0.44
CA ALA A 101 8.37 -3.41 1.39
C ALA A 101 9.49 -2.43 1.78
N VAL A 102 9.12 -1.17 1.99
CA VAL A 102 9.98 -0.16 2.59
C VAL A 102 9.45 0.18 3.99
N PHE A 103 10.36 0.38 4.93
CA PHE A 103 10.05 0.60 6.34
C PHE A 103 10.60 1.94 6.83
N CYS A 104 9.92 2.52 7.81
CA CYS A 104 10.30 3.75 8.46
C CYS A 104 11.64 3.58 9.17
N GLN A 105 12.59 4.48 8.91
CA GLN A 105 13.91 4.45 9.57
C GLN A 105 13.86 4.72 11.08
N VAL A 106 12.76 5.28 11.59
CA VAL A 106 12.60 5.64 13.00
C VAL A 106 11.86 4.56 13.80
N CYS A 107 10.67 4.14 13.35
CA CYS A 107 9.85 3.17 14.09
C CYS A 107 9.85 1.76 13.51
N GLY A 108 10.45 1.53 12.35
CA GLY A 108 10.42 0.24 11.65
C GLY A 108 9.05 -0.15 11.07
N GLY A 109 8.04 0.71 11.18
CA GLY A 109 6.72 0.47 10.59
C GLY A 109 6.75 0.46 9.06
N TYR A 110 5.85 -0.31 8.44
CA TYR A 110 5.67 -0.30 6.99
C TYR A 110 5.31 1.10 6.48
N LEU A 111 5.94 1.52 5.39
CA LEU A 111 5.69 2.81 4.74
C LEU A 111 4.88 2.65 3.47
N MET A 112 5.45 1.92 2.51
CA MET A 112 4.94 1.81 1.15
C MET A 112 5.69 0.69 0.40
N PRO A 113 5.22 0.29 -0.79
CA PRO A 113 5.95 -0.64 -1.62
C PRO A 113 7.29 -0.06 -2.12
N LYS A 114 8.28 -0.94 -2.32
CA LYS A 114 9.62 -0.59 -2.78
C LYS A 114 9.62 0.08 -4.15
N LYS A 115 8.82 -0.42 -5.10
CA LYS A 115 8.68 0.17 -6.43
C LYS A 115 8.07 1.58 -6.37
N ALA A 116 7.09 1.79 -5.49
CA ALA A 116 6.53 3.12 -5.28
C ALA A 116 7.58 4.09 -4.75
N PHE A 117 8.36 3.67 -3.75
CA PHE A 117 9.45 4.46 -3.18
C PHE A 117 10.51 4.83 -4.22
N GLU A 118 11.01 3.85 -4.99
CA GLU A 118 11.97 4.08 -6.09
C GLU A 118 11.44 5.10 -7.10
N ASN A 119 10.16 5.03 -7.44
CA ASN A 119 9.54 5.93 -8.39
C ASN A 119 9.36 7.35 -7.83
N PHE A 120 8.91 7.46 -6.57
CA PHE A 120 8.84 8.75 -5.89
C PHE A 120 10.21 9.43 -5.79
N GLN A 121 11.28 8.68 -5.53
CA GLN A 121 12.63 9.25 -5.50
C GLN A 121 12.99 9.88 -6.86
N LYS A 122 12.77 9.16 -7.97
CA LYS A 122 13.03 9.67 -9.33
C LYS A 122 12.21 10.92 -9.65
N ILE A 123 10.93 10.94 -9.30
CA ILE A 123 10.04 12.09 -9.54
C ILE A 123 10.48 13.32 -8.73
N LEU A 124 10.99 13.10 -7.51
CA LEU A 124 11.27 14.15 -6.54
C LEU A 124 12.75 14.62 -6.50
N GLU A 125 13.60 14.14 -7.41
CA GLU A 125 15.04 14.44 -7.49
C GLU A 125 15.38 15.96 -7.67
N GLY A 126 14.39 16.85 -7.75
CA GLY A 126 14.55 18.31 -7.74
C GLY A 126 14.64 18.99 -6.36
N GLY A 127 14.70 18.25 -5.24
CA GLY A 127 14.77 18.84 -3.89
C GLY A 127 15.25 17.86 -2.80
N LYS A 128 15.47 18.35 -1.57
CA LYS A 128 15.87 17.58 -0.36
C LYS A 128 14.78 16.59 0.10
N THR A 129 14.31 15.73 -0.79
CA THR A 129 13.05 14.98 -0.64
C THR A 129 13.27 13.53 -0.22
N GLY A 130 14.50 13.00 -0.37
CA GLY A 130 14.82 11.62 0.04
C GLY A 130 14.57 11.35 1.53
N GLU A 131 14.85 12.34 2.38
CA GLU A 131 14.59 12.27 3.84
C GLU A 131 13.09 12.33 4.16
N LEU A 132 12.29 13.00 3.32
CA LEU A 132 10.84 13.01 3.47
C LEU A 132 10.23 11.64 3.15
N LEU A 133 10.84 10.83 2.30
CA LEU A 133 10.28 9.52 1.95
C LEU A 133 10.65 8.41 2.95
N SER A 134 11.72 8.59 3.73
CA SER A 134 12.25 7.53 4.61
C SER A 134 11.65 7.49 6.02
N VAL A 135 10.84 8.49 6.39
CA VAL A 135 10.20 8.62 7.70
C VAL A 135 8.67 8.66 7.56
N CYS A 136 7.95 7.87 8.37
CA CYS A 136 6.50 7.78 8.27
C CYS A 136 5.81 9.07 8.74
N PRO A 137 4.57 9.35 8.28
CA PRO A 137 3.81 10.53 8.69
C PRO A 137 3.70 10.69 10.21
N GLN A 138 3.49 9.58 10.93
CA GLN A 138 3.38 9.60 12.38
C GLN A 138 4.71 9.97 13.07
N CYS A 139 5.83 9.43 12.61
CA CYS A 139 7.14 9.79 13.17
C CYS A 139 7.50 11.25 12.88
N LYS A 140 7.15 11.78 11.70
CA LYS A 140 7.31 13.21 11.39
C LYS A 140 6.47 14.09 12.31
N LYS A 141 5.22 13.70 12.55
CA LYS A 141 4.32 14.40 13.49
C LYS A 141 4.90 14.40 14.90
N ASN A 142 5.36 13.25 15.38
CA ASN A 142 5.98 13.14 16.70
C ASN A 142 7.22 14.03 16.83
N HIS A 143 8.08 14.04 15.81
CA HIS A 143 9.27 14.91 15.79
C HIS A 143 8.90 16.40 15.84
N HIS A 144 7.88 16.81 15.09
CA HIS A 144 7.38 18.19 15.14
C HIS A 144 6.85 18.55 16.54
N VAL A 145 6.10 17.64 17.18
CA VAL A 145 5.59 17.84 18.55
C VAL A 145 6.74 17.95 19.57
N GLU A 146 7.79 17.13 19.45
CA GLU A 146 8.98 17.22 20.30
C GLU A 146 9.70 18.58 20.18
N ILE A 147 9.84 19.09 18.96
CA ILE A 147 10.42 20.43 18.71
C ILE A 147 9.57 21.50 19.39
N LEU A 148 8.25 21.46 19.23
CA LEU A 148 7.34 22.41 19.88
C LEU A 148 7.47 22.38 21.40
N HIS A 149 7.52 21.19 22.02
CA HIS A 149 7.72 21.08 23.47
C HIS A 149 9.05 21.68 23.93
N ARG A 150 10.14 21.49 23.15
CA ARG A 150 11.45 22.08 23.43
C ARG A 150 11.42 23.61 23.35
N LEU A 151 10.79 24.16 22.32
CA LEU A 151 10.72 25.60 22.09
C LEU A 151 9.78 26.31 23.08
N ALA A 152 8.65 25.68 23.41
CA ALA A 152 7.64 26.26 24.29
C ALA A 152 8.07 26.35 25.77
N ARG A 153 9.23 25.79 26.16
CA ARG A 153 9.67 25.65 27.57
C ARG A 153 8.55 25.11 28.46
N TRP A 154 7.74 24.18 27.95
CA TRP A 154 6.65 23.60 28.72
C TRP A 154 7.27 22.80 29.88
N PRO A 155 7.02 23.14 31.15
CA PRO A 155 7.52 22.34 32.26
C PRO A 155 6.93 20.95 32.11
N LYS A 156 7.77 19.92 31.95
CA LYS A 156 7.33 18.53 31.85
C LYS A 156 6.32 18.28 32.97
N ALA A 157 5.05 18.06 32.60
CA ALA A 157 4.06 17.59 33.55
C ALA A 157 4.61 16.27 34.11
N LYS A 158 4.91 16.26 35.41
CA LYS A 158 5.33 15.06 36.12
C LYS A 158 4.25 13.99 35.90
N GLN A 159 4.60 12.92 35.19
CA GLN A 159 3.96 11.62 35.35
C GLN A 159 4.72 10.86 36.43
#